data_AF-A0A9P6WU11-F1
#
_entry.id   AF-A0A9P6WU11-F1
#
_cell.length_a   1.000
_cell.length_b   1.000
_cell.length_c   1.000
_cell.angle_alpha   90.00
_cell.angle_beta   90.00
_cell.angle_gamma   90.00
#
_symmetry.space_group_name_H-M   'P 1'
#
loop_
_entity.id
_entity.type
_entity.pdbx_description
1 polymer ?
#
loop_
_entity_poly.entity_id
_entity_poly.type
_entity_poly.pdbx_seq_one_letter_code
_entity_poly.pdbx_strand_id
1 'polypeptide(L)'
;MARPPAALLLCSADAILQARVERIAAHHGLQVQVLAQPGAVVERLRAPPRPGQPAPAWLLVDAHARRAGEATLQQALAERGEEDMLQVLWLQDDAVAARPRQQRLPARFDDAALHALLAVPVAHARPAALLANAEDGLPAPTLPPLHLRVLLVEDNTVNRMVAEQLLRVFQCEAAWTWC
;
A
#
# COMPACT_ATOMS: atom_id res chain seq x y z
N MET A 1 20.02 5.11 14.13
CA MET A 1 20.45 4.20 13.03
C MET A 1 19.43 4.31 11.91
N ALA A 2 19.86 4.62 10.68
CA ALA A 2 18.94 4.75 9.55
C ALA A 2 18.33 3.38 9.22
N ARG A 3 17.00 3.29 9.13
CA ARG A 3 16.30 2.07 8.69
C ARG A 3 16.75 1.76 7.26
N PRO A 4 17.13 0.50 6.93
CA PRO A 4 17.46 0.16 5.56
C PRO A 4 16.25 0.44 4.66
N PRO A 5 16.45 0.99 3.45
CA PRO A 5 15.36 1.27 2.54
C PRO A 5 14.60 -0.02 2.23
N ALA A 6 13.27 0.05 2.25
CA ALA A 6 12.44 -1.10 1.94
C ALA A 6 12.54 -1.43 0.44
N ALA A 7 12.49 -2.71 0.09
CA ALA A 7 12.60 -3.13 -1.31
C ALA A 7 11.21 -3.20 -1.98
N LEU A 8 11.16 -2.79 -3.25
CA LEU A 8 10.03 -2.98 -4.15
C LEU A 8 10.46 -3.90 -5.29
N LEU A 9 9.78 -5.03 -5.46
CA LEU A 9 9.97 -5.89 -6.64
C LEU A 9 9.07 -5.38 -7.77
N LEU A 10 9.65 -5.17 -8.95
CA LEU A 10 8.89 -4.83 -10.15
C LEU A 10 8.96 -5.98 -11.14
N CYS A 11 7.82 -6.63 -11.40
CA CYS A 11 7.69 -7.64 -12.44
C CYS A 11 7.24 -6.98 -13.75
N SER A 12 8.19 -6.56 -14.58
CA SER A 12 7.90 -5.93 -15.86
C SER A 12 9.06 -6.02 -16.84
N ALA A 13 8.74 -6.17 -18.14
CA ALA A 13 9.69 -6.03 -19.24
C ALA A 13 9.62 -4.65 -19.94
N ASP A 14 8.69 -3.78 -19.55
CA ASP A 14 8.49 -2.45 -20.13
C ASP A 14 9.46 -1.44 -19.51
N ALA A 15 10.46 -1.01 -20.28
CA ALA A 15 11.48 -0.04 -19.84
C ALA A 15 10.89 1.33 -19.44
N ILE A 16 9.77 1.75 -20.06
CA ILE A 16 9.11 3.01 -19.73
C ILE A 16 8.45 2.90 -18.36
N LEU A 17 7.75 1.78 -18.12
CA LEU A 17 7.16 1.50 -16.81
C LEU A 17 8.24 1.36 -15.73
N GLN A 18 9.34 0.67 -16.02
CA GLN A 18 10.48 0.52 -15.10
C GLN A 18 11.03 1.88 -14.66
N ALA A 19 11.45 2.72 -15.60
CA ALA A 19 11.98 4.04 -15.29
C ALA A 19 10.99 4.94 -14.53
N ARG A 20 9.69 4.79 -14.84
CA ARG A 20 8.61 5.52 -14.15
C ARG A 20 8.45 5.06 -12.71
N VAL A 21 8.38 3.76 -12.47
CA VAL A 21 8.25 3.18 -11.12
C VAL A 21 9.49 3.47 -10.29
N GLU A 22 10.70 3.35 -10.86
CA GLU A 22 11.96 3.70 -10.19
C GLU A 22 11.96 5.13 -9.67
N ARG A 23 11.56 6.08 -10.52
CA ARG A 23 11.47 7.50 -10.14
C ARG A 23 10.50 7.72 -8.98
N ILE A 24 9.31 7.11 -9.06
CA ILE A 24 8.27 7.27 -8.03
C ILE A 24 8.72 6.60 -6.72
N ALA A 25 9.25 5.39 -6.80
CA ALA A 25 9.74 4.62 -5.66
C ALA A 25 10.89 5.33 -4.93
N ALA A 26 11.79 6.01 -5.67
CA ALA A 26 12.86 6.80 -5.08
C ALA A 26 12.33 7.93 -4.16
N HIS A 27 11.21 8.57 -4.51
CA HIS A 27 10.57 9.57 -3.63
C HIS A 27 10.08 8.98 -2.31
N HIS A 28 9.79 7.67 -2.27
CA HIS A 28 9.35 6.94 -1.07
C HIS A 28 10.50 6.22 -0.35
N GLY A 29 11.75 6.44 -0.77
CA GLY A 29 12.91 5.76 -0.17
C GLY A 29 12.91 4.25 -0.41
N LEU A 30 12.25 3.77 -1.47
CA LEU A 30 12.19 2.36 -1.84
C LEU A 30 13.29 2.03 -2.85
N GLN A 31 13.92 0.87 -2.68
CA GLN A 31 14.85 0.31 -3.67
C GLN A 31 14.10 -0.62 -4.63
N VAL A 32 14.06 -0.27 -5.92
CA VAL A 32 13.41 -1.09 -6.94
C VAL A 32 14.35 -2.19 -7.42
N GLN A 33 13.85 -3.42 -7.41
CA GLN A 33 14.48 -4.57 -8.05
C GLN A 33 13.59 -5.03 -9.22
N VAL A 34 14.06 -4.81 -10.44
CA VAL A 34 13.36 -5.21 -11.66
C VAL A 34 13.60 -6.69 -11.96
N LEU A 35 12.52 -7.42 -12.20
CA LEU A 35 12.51 -8.83 -12.56
C LEU A 35 11.63 -8.98 -13.80
N ALA A 36 12.24 -9.25 -14.95
CA ALA A 36 11.49 -9.28 -16.21
C ALA A 36 10.52 -10.47 -16.35
N GLN A 37 10.68 -11.51 -15.52
CA GLN A 37 9.93 -12.76 -15.62
C GLN A 37 9.27 -13.14 -14.29
N PRO A 38 8.02 -13.65 -14.32
CA PRO A 38 7.31 -14.12 -13.12
C PRO A 38 8.07 -15.20 -12.35
N GLY A 39 8.79 -16.10 -13.03
CA GLY A 39 9.59 -17.16 -12.38
C GLY A 39 10.65 -16.60 -11.44
N ALA A 40 11.36 -15.56 -11.87
CA ALA A 40 12.37 -14.89 -11.04
C ALA A 40 11.77 -14.20 -9.81
N VAL A 41 10.53 -13.71 -9.91
CA VAL A 41 9.78 -13.18 -8.76
C VAL A 41 9.46 -14.29 -7.78
N VAL A 42 8.95 -15.44 -8.25
CA VAL A 42 8.64 -16.60 -7.40
C VAL A 42 9.88 -17.08 -6.65
N GLU A 43 11.01 -17.22 -7.34
CA GLU A 43 12.29 -17.55 -6.72
C GLU A 43 12.69 -16.53 -5.66
N ARG A 44 12.56 -15.23 -5.96
CA ARG A 44 12.88 -14.16 -5.03
C ARG A 44 11.97 -14.15 -3.80
N LEU A 45 10.69 -14.47 -3.96
CA LEU A 45 9.72 -14.58 -2.86
C LEU A 45 10.04 -15.79 -1.97
N ARG A 46 10.43 -16.93 -2.55
CA ARG A 46 10.77 -18.14 -1.79
C ARG A 46 12.16 -18.10 -1.16
N ALA A 47 13.04 -17.23 -1.65
CA ALA A 47 14.40 -17.12 -1.12
C ALA A 47 14.42 -16.63 0.34
N PRO A 48 15.25 -17.24 1.21
CA PRO A 48 15.40 -16.79 2.59
C PRO A 48 16.02 -15.38 2.65
N PRO A 49 15.75 -14.59 3.71
CA PRO A 49 16.37 -13.29 3.91
C PRO A 49 17.90 -13.42 3.90
N ARG A 50 18.57 -12.61 3.07
CA ARG A 50 20.04 -12.59 2.98
C ARG A 50 20.59 -11.34 3.66
N PRO A 51 21.77 -11.39 4.29
CA PRO A 51 22.46 -10.20 4.79
C PRO A 51 22.64 -9.18 3.66
N GLY A 52 22.19 -7.94 3.87
CA GLY A 52 22.27 -6.87 2.87
C GLY A 52 21.18 -6.87 1.79
N GLN A 53 20.27 -7.84 1.80
CA GLN A 53 19.12 -7.87 0.87
C GLN A 53 17.80 -7.87 1.67
N PRO A 54 17.20 -6.69 1.90
CA PRO A 54 16.00 -6.58 2.72
C PRO A 54 14.83 -7.38 2.10
N ALA A 55 13.92 -7.84 2.97
CA ALA A 55 12.67 -8.43 2.52
C ALA A 55 11.87 -7.37 1.73
N PRO A 56 11.27 -7.74 0.59
CA PRO A 56 10.46 -6.79 -0.17
C PRO A 56 9.21 -6.41 0.62
N ALA A 57 8.92 -5.11 0.69
CA ALA A 57 7.68 -4.59 1.26
C ALA A 57 6.59 -4.48 0.20
N TRP A 58 6.98 -4.34 -1.07
CA TRP A 58 6.07 -4.18 -2.21
C TRP A 58 6.44 -5.13 -3.35
N LEU A 59 5.42 -5.64 -4.05
CA LEU A 59 5.52 -6.32 -5.33
C LEU A 59 4.56 -5.63 -6.31
N LEU A 60 5.06 -5.04 -7.39
CA LEU A 60 4.26 -4.50 -8.49
C LEU A 60 4.37 -5.45 -9.69
N VAL A 61 3.23 -5.91 -10.20
CA VAL A 61 3.17 -6.81 -11.36
C VAL A 61 2.47 -6.12 -12.51
N ASP A 62 3.18 -5.97 -13.64
CA ASP A 62 2.60 -5.38 -14.83
C ASP A 62 1.50 -6.28 -15.46
N ALA A 63 0.69 -5.70 -16.35
CA ALA A 63 -0.40 -6.43 -16.98
C ALA A 63 0.07 -7.58 -17.89
N HIS A 64 1.28 -7.48 -18.47
CA HIS A 64 1.81 -8.46 -19.41
C HIS A 64 2.36 -9.70 -18.66
N ALA A 65 3.22 -9.49 -17.68
CA ALA A 65 3.76 -10.48 -16.76
C ALA A 65 2.65 -11.17 -15.95
N ARG A 66 1.61 -10.43 -15.55
CA ARG A 66 0.41 -11.01 -14.93
C ARG A 66 -0.23 -12.04 -15.86
N ARG A 67 -0.55 -11.66 -17.11
CA ARG A 67 -1.12 -12.59 -18.09
C ARG A 67 -0.24 -13.83 -18.33
N ALA A 68 1.07 -13.69 -18.24
CA ALA A 68 2.01 -14.79 -18.44
C ALA A 68 2.14 -15.74 -17.24
N GLY A 69 1.85 -15.30 -16.00
CA GLY A 69 2.22 -16.08 -14.81
C GLY A 69 1.43 -15.81 -13.53
N GLU A 70 0.23 -15.22 -13.62
CA GLU A 70 -0.58 -14.87 -12.44
C GLU A 70 -0.85 -16.06 -11.52
N ALA A 71 -1.23 -17.22 -12.05
CA ALA A 71 -1.53 -18.40 -11.22
C ALA A 71 -0.32 -18.83 -10.39
N THR A 72 0.89 -18.86 -10.99
CA THR A 72 2.13 -19.22 -10.30
C THR A 72 2.51 -18.17 -9.25
N LEU A 73 2.32 -16.88 -9.54
CA LEU A 73 2.54 -15.81 -8.59
C LEU A 73 1.56 -15.88 -7.41
N GLN A 74 0.27 -16.11 -7.66
CA GLN A 74 -0.74 -16.26 -6.62
C GLN A 74 -0.46 -17.46 -5.72
N GLN A 75 -0.03 -18.59 -6.29
CA GLN A 75 0.40 -19.75 -5.51
C GLN A 75 1.60 -19.42 -4.60
N ALA A 76 2.63 -18.75 -5.15
CA ALA A 76 3.79 -18.34 -4.36
C ALA A 76 3.45 -17.32 -3.26
N LEU A 77 2.47 -16.44 -3.49
CA LEU A 77 1.98 -15.51 -2.48
C LEU A 77 1.19 -16.23 -1.39
N ALA A 78 0.36 -17.22 -1.72
CA ALA A 78 -0.39 -18.02 -0.76
C ALA A 78 0.54 -18.82 0.18
N GLU A 79 1.68 -19.31 -0.34
CA GLU A 79 2.70 -20.02 0.44
C GLU A 79 3.40 -19.16 1.51
N ARG A 80 3.37 -17.82 1.39
CA ARG A 80 3.98 -16.91 2.38
C ARG A 80 3.17 -16.79 3.67
N GLY A 81 1.90 -17.20 3.64
CA GLY A 81 1.00 -17.15 4.78
C GLY A 81 0.49 -15.75 5.11
N GLU A 82 -0.55 -15.71 5.95
CA GLU A 82 -1.29 -14.50 6.32
C GLU A 82 -0.49 -13.55 7.24
N GLU A 83 0.66 -13.94 7.78
CA GLU A 83 1.52 -13.05 8.59
C GLU A 83 2.47 -12.18 7.74
N ASP A 84 2.58 -12.47 6.44
CA ASP A 84 3.53 -11.80 5.56
C ASP A 84 3.12 -10.36 5.21
N MET A 85 4.05 -9.41 5.35
CA MET A 85 3.71 -7.99 5.22
C MET A 85 3.78 -7.45 3.78
N LEU A 86 4.11 -8.29 2.81
CA LEU A 86 4.21 -7.89 1.40
C LEU A 86 2.87 -7.34 0.89
N GLN A 87 2.90 -6.09 0.42
CA GLN A 87 1.82 -5.51 -0.34
C GLN A 87 2.01 -5.83 -1.83
N VAL A 88 0.95 -6.25 -2.51
CA VAL A 88 0.97 -6.60 -3.93
C VAL A 88 0.12 -5.62 -4.72
N LEU A 89 0.69 -5.04 -5.77
CA LEU A 89 0.04 -4.13 -6.70
C LEU A 89 -0.08 -4.78 -8.07
N TRP A 90 -1.31 -5.10 -8.46
CA TRP A 90 -1.61 -5.66 -9.78
C TRP A 90 -1.99 -4.55 -10.75
N LEU A 91 -1.24 -4.41 -11.85
CA LEU A 91 -1.67 -3.57 -12.96
C LEU A 91 -2.77 -4.28 -13.73
N GLN A 92 -4.01 -3.87 -13.50
CA GLN A 92 -5.18 -4.45 -14.13
C GLN A 92 -6.37 -3.49 -14.11
N ASP A 93 -7.21 -3.60 -15.13
CA ASP A 93 -8.44 -2.82 -15.25
C ASP A 93 -9.67 -3.61 -14.76
N ASP A 94 -9.56 -4.94 -14.64
CA ASP A 94 -10.68 -5.80 -14.30
C ASP A 94 -11.09 -5.77 -12.81
N ALA A 95 -12.40 -5.90 -12.60
CA ALA A 95 -13.04 -6.08 -11.31
C ALA A 95 -12.81 -7.49 -10.76
N VAL A 96 -11.69 -7.70 -10.07
CA VAL A 96 -11.40 -8.96 -9.35
C VAL A 96 -11.73 -8.79 -7.87
N ALA A 97 -12.15 -9.88 -7.22
CA ALA A 97 -12.42 -9.91 -5.78
C ALA A 97 -11.24 -9.36 -4.97
N ALA A 98 -11.54 -8.47 -4.02
CA ALA A 98 -10.54 -7.89 -3.14
C ALA A 98 -9.89 -8.98 -2.28
N ARG A 99 -8.56 -9.05 -2.31
CA ARG A 99 -7.76 -9.93 -1.44
C ARG A 99 -6.98 -9.07 -0.45
N PRO A 100 -6.77 -9.54 0.78
CA PRO A 100 -5.98 -8.79 1.76
C PRO A 100 -4.58 -8.51 1.20
N ARG A 101 -4.09 -7.28 1.39
CA ARG A 101 -2.77 -6.80 0.95
C ARG A 101 -2.53 -6.85 -0.57
N GLN A 102 -3.54 -7.19 -1.36
CA GLN A 102 -3.48 -7.12 -2.82
C GLN A 102 -4.36 -5.98 -3.29
N GLN A 103 -3.71 -4.95 -3.80
CA GLN A 103 -4.32 -3.76 -4.34
C GLN A 103 -4.24 -3.80 -5.86
N ARG A 104 -5.17 -3.08 -6.48
CA ARG A 104 -5.24 -2.94 -7.93
C ARG A 104 -4.84 -1.52 -8.29
N LEU A 105 -4.11 -1.40 -9.36
CA LEU A 105 -3.80 -0.13 -10.00
C LEU A 105 -4.17 -0.27 -11.48
N PRO A 106 -4.91 0.69 -12.07
CA PRO A 106 -5.25 0.62 -13.49
C PRO A 106 -3.99 0.43 -14.34
N ALA A 107 -4.08 -0.32 -15.44
CA ALA A 107 -2.92 -0.53 -16.31
C ALA A 107 -2.38 0.80 -16.85
N ARG A 108 -3.28 1.77 -17.02
CA ARG A 108 -2.96 3.17 -17.28
C ARG A 108 -3.29 4.00 -16.04
N PHE A 109 -2.31 4.16 -15.16
CA PHE A 109 -2.41 4.98 -13.96
C PHE A 109 -1.67 6.31 -14.14
N ASP A 110 -2.03 7.33 -13.35
CA ASP A 110 -1.25 8.56 -13.19
C ASP A 110 -0.24 8.43 -12.03
N ASP A 111 0.80 9.27 -12.00
CA ASP A 111 1.84 9.16 -10.97
C ASP A 111 1.24 9.35 -9.56
N ALA A 112 0.21 10.21 -9.43
CA ALA A 112 -0.47 10.50 -8.18
C ALA A 112 -1.11 9.26 -7.53
N ALA A 113 -1.75 8.40 -8.32
CA ALA A 113 -2.36 7.16 -7.84
C ALA A 113 -1.31 6.20 -7.25
N LEU A 114 -0.17 6.04 -7.93
CA LEU A 114 0.91 5.21 -7.40
C LEU A 114 1.56 5.87 -6.17
N HIS A 115 1.73 7.19 -6.17
CA HIS A 115 2.20 7.91 -4.99
C HIS A 115 1.30 7.69 -3.78
N ALA A 116 -0.02 7.79 -3.94
CA ALA A 116 -0.98 7.59 -2.87
C ALA A 116 -0.92 6.17 -2.30
N LEU A 117 -0.79 5.15 -3.15
CA LEU A 117 -0.69 3.75 -2.73
C LEU A 117 0.60 3.47 -1.96
N LEU A 118 1.74 3.98 -2.45
CA LEU A 118 3.04 3.79 -1.79
C LEU A 118 3.18 4.64 -0.52
N ALA A 119 2.45 5.76 -0.43
CA ALA A 119 2.41 6.62 0.75
C ALA A 119 1.56 6.04 1.89
N VAL A 120 0.64 5.10 1.61
CA VAL A 120 -0.17 4.47 2.64
C VAL A 120 0.78 3.79 3.63
N PRO A 121 0.84 4.24 4.89
CA PRO A 121 1.63 3.55 5.89
C PRO A 121 1.10 2.13 5.96
N VAL A 122 1.94 1.13 5.68
CA VAL A 122 1.61 -0.26 5.97
C VAL A 122 1.41 -0.30 7.47
N ALA A 123 0.15 -0.27 7.89
CA ALA A 123 -0.24 -0.28 9.29
C ALA A 123 0.26 -1.60 9.88
N HIS A 124 1.44 -1.57 10.49
CA HIS A 124 1.81 -2.59 11.44
C HIS A 124 0.75 -2.53 12.55
N ALA A 125 -0.04 -3.61 12.63
CA ALA A 125 -1.23 -3.77 13.46
C ALA A 125 -2.43 -2.86 13.12
N ARG A 126 -3.43 -3.45 12.46
CA ARG A 126 -4.80 -2.97 12.47
C ARG A 126 -5.37 -3.16 13.88
N PRO A 127 -5.97 -2.17 14.54
CA PRO A 127 -6.94 -2.43 15.59
C PRO A 127 -8.27 -2.83 14.91
N ALA A 128 -8.36 -4.08 14.45
CA ALA A 128 -9.58 -4.62 13.85
C ALA A 128 -10.78 -4.59 14.82
N ALA A 129 -10.53 -4.50 16.12
CA ALA A 129 -11.56 -4.36 17.16
C ALA A 129 -12.38 -3.05 17.06
N LEU A 130 -11.91 -2.05 16.30
CA LEU A 130 -12.51 -0.72 16.28
C LEU A 130 -13.64 -0.55 15.25
N LEU A 131 -13.71 -1.44 14.24
CA LEU A 131 -14.70 -1.37 13.15
C LEU A 131 -15.71 -2.53 13.15
N ALA A 132 -15.50 -3.57 13.95
CA ALA A 132 -16.35 -4.78 13.95
C ALA A 132 -17.69 -4.61 14.68
N ASN A 133 -17.93 -3.50 15.38
CA ASN A 133 -19.15 -3.29 16.18
C ASN A 133 -20.18 -2.36 15.51
N ALA A 134 -20.11 -2.16 14.19
CA ALA A 134 -21.07 -1.31 13.48
C ALA A 134 -22.43 -1.98 13.19
N GLU A 135 -22.55 -3.28 13.46
CA GLU A 135 -23.78 -4.05 13.27
C GLU A 135 -24.28 -4.61 14.60
N ASP A 136 -24.70 -3.73 15.50
CA ASP A 136 -25.79 -3.96 16.44
C ASP A 136 -25.99 -2.66 17.23
N GLY A 137 -27.24 -2.32 17.55
CA GLY A 137 -27.65 -1.08 18.21
C GLY A 137 -27.19 -0.95 19.66
N LEU A 138 -25.89 -1.13 19.92
CA LEU A 138 -25.21 -0.81 21.15
C LEU A 138 -24.52 0.56 21.00
N PRO A 139 -24.46 1.36 22.07
CA PRO A 139 -23.81 2.67 22.02
C PRO A 139 -22.36 2.50 21.59
N ALA A 140 -21.95 3.27 20.57
CA ALA A 140 -20.61 3.23 20.01
C ALA A 140 -19.56 3.27 21.14
N PRO A 141 -18.57 2.34 21.15
CA PRO A 141 -17.50 2.40 22.13
C PRO A 141 -16.81 3.75 21.98
N THR A 142 -16.68 4.48 23.09
CA THR A 142 -15.94 5.73 23.12
C THR A 142 -14.50 5.44 22.73
N LEU A 143 -14.14 5.84 21.51
CA LEU A 143 -12.79 5.73 21.00
C LEU A 143 -11.86 6.49 21.95
N PRO A 144 -10.72 5.91 22.36
CA PRO A 144 -9.80 6.62 23.22
C PRO A 144 -9.37 7.91 22.51
N PRO A 145 -9.42 9.05 23.20
CA PRO A 145 -9.13 10.32 22.58
C PRO A 145 -7.66 10.39 22.15
N LEU A 146 -7.44 10.78 20.91
CA LEU A 146 -6.10 10.85 20.33
C LEU A 146 -5.37 12.13 20.76
N HIS A 147 -6.10 13.21 21.07
CA HIS A 147 -5.55 14.50 21.51
C HIS A 147 -4.42 15.05 20.61
N LEU A 148 -4.51 14.78 19.31
CA LEU A 148 -3.49 15.18 18.35
C LEU A 148 -3.81 16.56 17.78
N ARG A 149 -2.75 17.31 17.45
CA ARG A 149 -2.84 18.54 16.66
C ARG A 149 -2.66 18.18 15.18
N VAL A 150 -3.68 18.47 14.37
CA VAL A 150 -3.76 18.04 12.97
C VAL A 150 -3.82 19.28 12.08
N LEU A 151 -2.87 19.42 11.15
CA LEU A 151 -2.94 20.42 10.09
C LEU A 151 -3.81 19.86 8.96
N LEU A 152 -5.02 20.41 8.78
CA LEU A 152 -5.94 19.98 7.73
C LEU A 152 -5.87 20.97 6.56
N VAL A 153 -5.37 20.51 5.41
CA VAL A 153 -5.32 21.29 4.16
C VAL A 153 -6.28 20.66 3.17
N GLU A 154 -7.46 21.27 3.03
CA GLU A 154 -8.54 20.80 2.17
C GLU A 154 -9.17 22.00 1.45
N ASP A 155 -9.22 21.93 0.12
CA ASP A 155 -9.71 22.99 -0.77
C ASP A 155 -11.23 22.90 -1.01
N ASN A 156 -11.82 21.73 -0.77
CA ASN A 156 -13.26 21.52 -0.83
C ASN A 156 -13.92 21.73 0.56
N THR A 157 -14.80 22.71 0.66
CA THR A 157 -15.44 23.09 1.93
C THR A 157 -16.29 21.98 2.54
N VAL A 158 -16.94 21.14 1.74
CA VAL A 158 -17.77 20.03 2.24
C VAL A 158 -16.88 18.93 2.81
N ASN A 159 -15.82 18.55 2.09
CA ASN A 159 -14.86 17.56 2.57
C ASN A 159 -14.17 18.04 3.85
N ARG A 160 -13.84 19.33 3.91
CA ARG A 160 -13.24 19.95 5.09
C ARG A 160 -14.16 19.79 6.29
N MET A 161 -15.44 20.16 6.16
CA MET A 161 -16.41 20.02 7.25
C MET A 161 -16.57 18.58 7.74
N VAL A 162 -16.57 17.61 6.83
CA VAL A 162 -16.66 16.18 7.19
C VAL A 162 -15.40 15.74 7.93
N ALA A 163 -14.21 16.10 7.44
CA ALA A 163 -12.93 15.77 8.09
C ALA A 163 -12.81 16.43 9.47
N GLU A 164 -13.23 17.69 9.61
CA GLU A 164 -13.30 18.38 10.90
C GLU A 164 -14.19 17.66 11.90
N GLN A 165 -15.38 17.23 11.45
CA GLN A 165 -16.33 16.53 12.31
C GLN A 165 -15.76 15.20 12.78
N LEU A 166 -15.08 14.46 11.91
CA LEU A 166 -14.41 13.21 12.27
C LEU A 166 -13.28 13.47 13.28
N LEU A 167 -12.43 14.47 13.05
CA LEU A 167 -11.34 14.83 13.97
C LEU A 167 -11.86 15.22 15.36
N ARG A 168 -13.01 15.89 15.45
CA ARG A 168 -13.66 16.20 16.74
C ARG A 168 -14.10 14.94 17.50
N VAL A 169 -14.61 13.93 16.80
CA VAL A 169 -15.00 12.64 17.42
C VAL A 169 -13.79 11.97 18.09
N PHE A 170 -12.60 12.15 17.50
CA PHE A 170 -11.33 11.65 18.06
C PHE A 170 -10.66 12.60 19.07
N GLN A 171 -11.31 13.72 19.42
CA GLN A 171 -10.76 14.78 20.29
C GLN A 171 -9.43 15.35 19.77
N CYS A 172 -9.29 15.45 18.44
CA CYS A 172 -8.15 16.11 17.80
C CYS A 172 -8.42 17.61 17.63
N GLU A 173 -7.36 18.42 17.78
CA GLU A 173 -7.37 19.84 17.48
C GLU A 173 -6.94 20.04 16.03
N ALA A 174 -7.85 20.52 15.19
CA ALA A 174 -7.54 20.79 13.80
C ALA A 174 -7.18 22.28 13.61
N ALA A 175 -6.04 22.52 12.96
CA ALA A 175 -5.55 23.84 12.60
C ALA A 175 -5.60 24.02 11.07
N TRP A 176 -5.96 25.22 10.62
CA TRP A 176 -6.16 25.57 9.21
C TRP A 176 -5.30 26.75 8.73
N THR A 177 -4.50 27.34 9.64
CA THR A 177 -3.74 28.55 9.33
C THR A 177 -2.49 28.23 8.52
N TRP A 178 -2.49 28.62 7.26
CA TRP A 178 -1.29 29.02 6.54
C TRP A 178 -1.12 30.52 6.76
N CYS A 179 -0.17 30.92 7.61
CA CYS A 179 0.19 32.31 7.95
C CYS A 179 -0.96 33.28 8.20
#